data_AF-A0A6L3ELU6-F1
#
_entry.id   AF-A0A6L3ELU6-F1
#
_cell.length_a   1.000
_cell.length_b   1.000
_cell.length_c   1.000
_cell.angle_alpha   90.00
_cell.angle_beta   90.00
_cell.angle_gamma   90.00
#
_symmetry.space_group_name_H-M   'P 1'
#
loop_
_entity.id
_entity.type
_entity.pdbx_description
1 polymer ?
#
loop_
_entity_poly.entity_id
_entity_poly.type
_entity_poly.pdbx_seq_one_letter_code
_entity_poly.pdbx_strand_id
1 'polypeptide(L)'
;AEAAAHRELREETGFAAHRMMLLRRVTLMPAYSNFRSSIYLATGLYEDPLKGDEPEPLTLHRWPLDRLAALHEEPRITDARTLLAVRLVQDHLARET
;
A
#
# COMPACT_ATOMS: atom_id res chain seq x y z
N ALA A 1 6.17 12.81 -0.57
CA ALA A 1 5.38 11.61 -0.22
C ALA A 1 4.81 10.96 -1.47
N GLU A 2 3.98 11.65 -2.26
CA GLU A 2 3.36 11.09 -3.46
C GLU A 2 4.36 10.69 -4.57
N ALA A 3 5.34 11.55 -4.87
CA ALA A 3 6.40 11.21 -5.82
C ALA A 3 7.22 9.97 -5.38
N ALA A 4 7.40 9.79 -4.07
CA ALA A 4 8.04 8.59 -3.54
C ALA A 4 7.11 7.38 -3.73
N ALA A 5 5.82 7.47 -3.38
CA ALA A 5 4.87 6.37 -3.58
C ALA A 5 4.82 5.89 -5.05
N HIS A 6 4.87 6.80 -6.02
CA HIS A 6 4.97 6.43 -7.43
C HIS A 6 6.27 5.69 -7.78
N ARG A 7 7.40 6.11 -7.19
CA ARG A 7 8.70 5.49 -7.43
C ARG A 7 8.78 4.11 -6.79
N GLU A 8 8.47 4.00 -5.50
CA GLU A 8 8.47 2.74 -4.74
C GLU A 8 7.55 1.70 -5.39
N LEU A 9 6.35 2.09 -5.84
CA LEU A 9 5.43 1.18 -6.54
C LEU A 9 6.09 0.54 -7.77
N ARG A 10 6.86 1.32 -8.54
CA ARG A 10 7.55 0.85 -9.73
C ARG A 10 8.76 -0.02 -9.41
N GLU A 11 9.49 0.34 -8.36
CA GLU A 11 10.69 -0.35 -7.87
C GLU A 11 10.33 -1.72 -7.26
N GLU A 12 9.30 -1.77 -6.42
CA GLU A 12 8.92 -2.97 -5.66
C GLU A 12 7.97 -3.90 -6.43
N THR A 13 7.11 -3.34 -7.30
CA THR A 13 6.04 -4.11 -7.96
C THR A 13 6.12 -4.16 -9.48
N GLY A 14 6.94 -3.31 -10.10
CA GLY A 14 7.02 -3.19 -11.56
C GLY A 14 5.84 -2.45 -12.21
N PHE A 15 4.89 -1.92 -11.42
CA PHE A 15 3.73 -1.18 -11.91
C PHE A 15 3.84 0.31 -11.60
N ALA A 16 3.33 1.14 -12.49
CA ALA A 16 2.92 2.50 -12.19
C ALA A 16 1.39 2.58 -12.12
N ALA A 17 0.86 3.71 -11.64
CA ALA A 17 -0.58 3.94 -11.50
C ALA A 17 -0.98 5.26 -12.16
N HIS A 18 -2.11 5.29 -12.85
CA HIS A 18 -2.70 6.54 -13.35
C HIS A 18 -3.26 7.41 -12.23
N ARG A 19 -3.70 6.81 -11.12
CA ARG A 19 -4.27 7.52 -9.98
C ARG A 19 -3.63 7.06 -8.67
N MET A 20 -3.11 8.02 -7.92
CA MET A 20 -2.70 7.89 -6.52
C MET A 20 -3.68 8.64 -5.62
N MET A 21 -4.53 7.91 -4.89
CA MET A 21 -5.43 8.53 -3.90
C MET A 21 -4.82 8.42 -2.51
N LEU A 22 -4.55 9.54 -1.85
CA LEU A 22 -4.15 9.52 -0.44
C LEU A 22 -5.35 9.11 0.44
N LEU A 23 -5.23 7.98 1.12
CA LEU A 23 -6.25 7.50 2.07
C LEU A 23 -6.02 8.09 3.47
N ARG A 24 -4.76 8.07 3.95
CA ARG A 24 -4.43 8.54 5.29
C ARG A 24 -2.96 8.92 5.46
N ARG A 25 -2.68 9.83 6.39
CA ARG A 25 -1.33 10.02 6.97
C ARG A 25 -1.35 9.56 8.42
N VAL A 26 -0.38 8.74 8.80
CA VAL A 26 -0.30 8.14 10.13
C VAL A 26 1.07 8.34 10.77
N THR A 27 1.06 8.55 12.09
CA THR A 27 2.27 8.58 12.91
C THR A 27 2.37 7.26 13.66
N LEU A 28 3.51 6.57 13.54
CA LEU A 28 3.71 5.26 14.18
C LEU A 28 4.05 5.40 15.67
N MET A 29 4.99 6.27 16.00
CA MET A 29 5.52 6.43 17.37
C MET A 29 5.46 7.92 17.76
N PRO A 30 4.28 8.48 18.04
CA PRO A 30 4.10 9.93 18.20
C PRO A 30 4.91 10.52 19.36
N ALA A 31 5.20 9.73 20.39
CA ALA A 31 6.04 10.16 21.51
C ALA A 31 7.55 10.19 21.19
N TYR A 32 7.99 9.53 20.12
CA TYR A 32 9.41 9.31 19.80
C TYR A 32 9.82 9.83 18.43
N SER A 33 8.87 10.03 17.52
CA SER A 33 9.15 10.43 16.14
C SER A 33 8.02 11.28 15.57
N ASN A 34 8.41 12.33 14.86
CA ASN A 34 7.51 13.13 14.04
C ASN A 34 7.32 12.54 12.62
N PHE A 35 7.93 11.38 12.34
CA PHE A 35 7.80 10.70 11.05
C PHE A 35 6.34 10.30 10.79
N ARG A 36 5.88 10.55 9.57
CA ARG A 36 4.54 10.22 9.12
C ARG A 36 4.61 9.34 7.88
N SER A 37 3.94 8.19 7.94
CA SER A 37 3.68 7.36 6.76
C SER A 37 2.44 7.87 6.03
N SER A 38 2.48 7.87 4.70
CA SER A 38 1.32 8.19 3.86
C SER A 38 0.85 6.91 3.18
N ILE A 39 -0.43 6.57 3.35
CA ILE A 39 -1.06 5.38 2.77
C ILE A 39 -1.89 5.82 1.57
N TYR A 40 -1.62 5.21 0.42
CA TYR A 40 -2.26 5.52 -0.85
C TYR A 40 -3.02 4.31 -1.41
N LEU A 41 -4.10 4.56 -2.16
CA LEU A 41 -4.74 3.60 -3.05
C LEU A 41 -4.32 3.87 -4.48
N ALA A 42 -3.69 2.87 -5.10
CA ALA A 42 -3.27 2.87 -6.49
C ALA A 42 -4.32 2.27 -7.41
N THR A 43 -4.75 3.01 -8.43
CA THR A 43 -5.68 2.47 -9.44
C THR A 43 -5.27 2.86 -10.86
N GLY A 44 -5.75 2.08 -11.83
CA GLY A 44 -5.29 2.17 -13.22
C GLY A 44 -3.82 1.78 -13.33
N LEU A 45 -3.48 0.58 -12.85
CA LEU A 45 -2.11 0.07 -12.88
C LEU A 45 -1.69 -0.29 -14.31
N TYR A 46 -0.45 0.03 -14.66
CA TYR A 46 0.19 -0.36 -15.92
C TYR A 46 1.66 -0.72 -15.67
N GLU A 47 2.23 -1.58 -16.51
CA GLU A 47 3.64 -2.00 -16.38
C GLU A 47 4.56 -0.83 -16.70
N ASP A 48 5.44 -0.48 -15.75
CA ASP A 48 6.46 0.56 -15.89
C ASP A 48 7.56 0.33 -14.83
N PRO A 49 8.33 -0.76 -14.95
CA PRO A 49 9.26 -1.17 -13.90
C PRO A 49 10.44 -0.20 -13.77
N LEU A 50 10.84 0.04 -12.54
CA LEU A 50 12.05 0.79 -12.20
C LEU A 50 13.00 -0.12 -11.40
N LYS A 51 14.31 0.12 -11.48
CA LYS A 51 15.28 -0.65 -10.72
C LYS A 51 15.25 -0.20 -9.25
N GLY A 52 14.76 -1.08 -8.36
CA GLY A 52 14.81 -0.88 -6.91
C GLY A 52 16.18 -1.19 -6.29
N ASP A 53 16.33 -0.86 -5.02
CA ASP A 53 17.51 -1.11 -4.17
C ASP A 53 17.29 -2.26 -3.16
N GLU A 54 16.20 -3.00 -3.31
CA GLU A 54 15.87 -4.14 -2.47
C GLU A 54 17.01 -5.18 -2.43
N PRO A 55 17.39 -5.66 -1.24
CA PRO A 55 18.49 -6.61 -1.08
C PRO A 55 18.19 -7.98 -1.69
N GLU A 56 16.90 -8.30 -1.86
CA GLU A 56 16.41 -9.55 -2.43
C GLU A 56 15.17 -9.31 -3.32
N PRO A 57 14.89 -10.21 -4.29
CA PRO A 57 13.70 -10.07 -5.13
C PRO A 57 12.39 -10.19 -4.33
N LEU A 58 11.49 -9.23 -4.50
CA LEU A 58 10.15 -9.26 -3.90
C LEU A 58 9.22 -10.19 -4.68
N THR A 59 8.37 -10.92 -3.95
CA THR A 59 7.32 -11.78 -4.54
C THR A 59 5.98 -11.07 -4.53
N LEU A 60 5.35 -10.94 -5.70
CA LEU A 60 4.04 -10.32 -5.83
C LEU A 60 2.91 -11.33 -5.59
N HIS A 61 2.05 -11.01 -4.64
CA HIS A 61 0.83 -11.76 -4.35
C HIS A 61 -0.40 -10.97 -4.79
N ARG A 62 -1.14 -11.49 -5.76
CA ARG A 62 -2.45 -10.93 -6.15
C ARG A 62 -3.51 -11.43 -5.18
N TRP A 63 -4.29 -10.52 -4.62
CA TRP A 63 -5.37 -10.84 -3.68
C TRP A 63 -6.70 -10.28 -4.18
N PRO A 64 -7.80 -11.05 -4.14
CA PRO A 64 -9.09 -10.58 -4.62
C PRO A 64 -9.73 -9.61 -3.60
N LEU A 65 -10.32 -8.53 -4.10
CA LEU A 65 -10.83 -7.42 -3.27
C LEU A 65 -11.97 -7.84 -2.33
N ASP A 66 -12.81 -8.77 -2.77
CA ASP A 66 -13.91 -9.35 -1.99
C ASP A 66 -13.43 -10.22 -0.81
N ARG A 67 -12.16 -10.61 -0.78
CA ARG A 67 -11.52 -11.37 0.32
C ARG A 67 -10.52 -10.55 1.13
N LEU A 68 -10.51 -9.22 1.01
CA LEU A 68 -9.59 -8.38 1.78
C LEU A 68 -9.69 -8.64 3.30
N ALA A 69 -10.88 -8.98 3.81
CA ALA A 69 -11.08 -9.27 5.22
C ALA A 69 -10.20 -10.43 5.74
N ALA A 70 -9.89 -11.41 4.89
CA ALA A 70 -9.07 -12.56 5.27
C ALA A 70 -7.60 -12.18 5.52
N LEU A 71 -7.12 -11.03 5.03
CA LEU A 71 -5.77 -10.56 5.31
C LEU A 71 -5.57 -10.16 6.77
N HIS A 72 -6.64 -9.83 7.51
CA HIS A 72 -6.56 -9.56 8.95
C HIS A 72 -6.26 -10.82 9.78
N GLU A 73 -6.60 -11.98 9.25
CA GLU A 73 -6.40 -13.28 9.90
C GLU A 73 -5.10 -13.97 9.44
N GLU A 74 -4.37 -13.38 8.49
CA GLU A 74 -3.09 -13.92 8.02
C GLU A 74 -1.97 -13.62 9.03
N PRO A 75 -1.45 -14.62 9.76
CA PRO A 75 -0.48 -14.40 10.84
C PRO A 75 0.84 -13.79 10.38
N ARG A 76 1.17 -13.85 9.09
CA ARG A 76 2.35 -13.21 8.52
C ARG A 76 2.17 -11.70 8.31
N ILE A 77 0.94 -11.18 8.29
CA ILE A 77 0.68 -9.75 8.14
C ILE A 77 0.63 -9.11 9.52
N THR A 78 1.80 -8.68 10.00
CA THR A 78 1.96 -8.09 11.33
C THR A 78 2.21 -6.59 11.31
N ASP A 79 2.48 -6.01 10.13
CA ASP A 79 2.67 -4.56 9.98
C ASP A 79 1.34 -3.82 10.15
N ALA A 80 1.26 -2.97 11.17
CA ALA A 80 0.06 -2.22 11.53
C ALA A 80 -0.41 -1.26 10.42
N ARG A 81 0.50 -0.73 9.59
CA ARG A 81 0.15 0.17 8.48
C ARG A 81 -0.51 -0.62 7.35
N THR A 82 -0.05 -1.83 7.11
CA THR A 82 -0.62 -2.76 6.13
C THR A 82 -2.05 -3.14 6.53
N LEU A 83 -2.27 -3.55 7.79
CA LEU A 83 -3.61 -3.84 8.31
C LEU A 83 -4.54 -2.62 8.23
N LEU A 84 -4.02 -1.43 8.54
CA LEU A 84 -4.79 -0.20 8.38
C LEU A 84 -5.10 0.11 6.91
N ALA A 85 -4.15 -0.11 5.99
CA ALA A 85 -4.34 0.10 4.56
C ALA A 85 -5.45 -0.80 4.02
N VAL A 86 -5.46 -2.09 4.39
CA VAL A 86 -6.53 -3.04 4.05
C VAL A 86 -7.88 -2.48 4.50
N ARG A 87 -7.99 -2.05 5.77
CA ARG A 87 -9.25 -1.52 6.29
C ARG A 87 -9.71 -0.24 5.58
N LEU A 88 -8.78 0.68 5.31
CA LEU A 88 -9.10 1.92 4.60
C LEU A 88 -9.61 1.67 3.17
N VAL A 89 -9.04 0.66 2.49
CA VAL A 89 -9.51 0.25 1.15
C VAL A 89 -10.91 -0.37 1.24
N GLN A 90 -11.17 -1.24 2.21
CA GLN A 90 -12.52 -1.80 2.41
C GLN A 90 -13.57 -0.71 2.65
N ASP A 91 -13.28 0.24 3.55
CA ASP A 91 -14.18 1.36 3.84
C ASP A 91 -14.39 2.27 2.61
N HIS A 92 -13.38 2.39 1.74
CA HIS A 92 -13.50 3.15 0.49
C HIS A 92 -14.41 2.43 -0.52
N LEU A 93 -14.18 1.14 -0.77
CA LEU A 93 -14.99 0.34 -1.70
C LEU A 93 -16.46 0.26 -1.27
N ALA A 94 -16.73 0.17 0.03
CA ALA A 94 -18.09 0.15 0.57
C ALA A 94 -18.86 1.47 0.39
N ARG A 95 -18.18 2.59 0.10
CA ARG A 95 -18.81 3.89 -0.19
C ARG A 95 -19.05 4.13 -1.67
N GLU A 96 -18.37 3.40 -2.54
CA GLU A 96 -18.54 3.47 -4.00
C GLU A 96 -19.65 2.54 -4.51
N THR A 97 -20.18 1.67 -3.62
CA THR A 97 -21.29 0.74 -3.89
C THR A 97 -22.58 1.29 -3.28
#